data_AF-A0A7K4CU18-F1
#
_entry.id   AF-A0A7K4CU18-F1
#
_cell.length_a   1.000
_cell.length_b   1.000
_cell.length_c   1.000
_cell.angle_alpha   90.00
_cell.angle_beta   90.00
_cell.angle_gamma   90.00
#
_symmetry.space_group_name_H-M   'P 1'
#
loop_
_entity.id
_entity.type
_entity.pdbx_description
1 polymer ?
#
loop_
_entity_poly.entity_id
_entity_poly.type
_entity_poly.pdbx_seq_one_letter_code
_entity_poly.pdbx_strand_id
1 'polypeptide(L)'
;MELYKMIRKNSTIIIHAGVSSFPQDKKKAKQLADLAMQAVDAGYQVLESKVERPALKAVEKAINVLEDSGLVNAGIGAVKQQDGVQRRDASIMDGQSLSCGAVSSLEGIKNAISVARRLMEFTEQPGDDSKDPKWNFYFCGYYIDRLFQNHGEEVPAGWRVPGDFNPSLVPTPIASGDTVGAVAIDAEGRIVAGTSTGGLAGSLPGRIGDSPVIGAGTYANECCGVSNTGRGENVMKLLCAKRVCDLVKHQGMNAMLAVDQMIKEYEITLPGTTGRIGTIAIDKDGNWTANFNGAAMTWAIKSSEHAYYGQQPGEKKEF
;
A
#
# COMPACT_ATOMS: atom_id res chain seq x y z
N MET A 1 -40.11 -0.19 15.85
CA MET A 1 -39.18 -1.31 16.09
C MET A 1 -37.77 -0.85 15.70
N GLU A 2 -37.26 0.20 16.34
CA GLU A 2 -35.98 0.84 15.99
C GLU A 2 -35.23 1.12 17.28
N LEU A 3 -34.30 0.25 17.67
CA LEU A 3 -33.42 0.49 18.83
C LEU A 3 -32.15 -0.37 18.79
N TYR A 4 -31.52 -0.47 17.63
CA TYR A 4 -30.10 -0.83 17.54
C TYR A 4 -29.42 0.23 16.68
N LYS A 5 -28.91 1.30 17.31
CA LYS A 5 -27.84 2.08 16.70
C LYS A 5 -26.65 1.13 16.61
N MET A 6 -26.35 0.61 15.41
CA MET A 6 -25.06 -0.04 15.17
C MET A 6 -23.99 0.93 15.65
N ILE A 7 -23.15 0.49 16.58
CA ILE A 7 -21.96 1.24 16.99
C ILE A 7 -21.09 1.31 15.74
N ARG A 8 -21.11 2.46 15.05
CA ARG A 8 -20.24 2.69 13.89
C ARG A 8 -18.81 2.66 14.39
N LYS A 9 -17.96 1.89 13.71
CA LYS A 9 -16.52 1.94 14.01
C LYS A 9 -15.96 3.29 13.60
N ASN A 10 -14.94 3.74 14.29
CA ASN A 10 -14.22 4.95 13.93
C ASN A 10 -13.44 4.70 12.64
N SER A 11 -13.92 5.27 11.53
CA SER A 11 -13.24 5.25 10.25
C SER A 11 -11.81 5.74 10.44
N THR A 12 -10.84 4.94 9.98
CA THR A 12 -9.43 5.26 10.16
C THR A 12 -8.67 4.86 8.91
N ILE A 13 -7.76 5.72 8.46
CA ILE A 13 -6.81 5.43 7.38
C ILE A 13 -5.42 5.84 7.81
N ILE A 14 -4.45 4.95 7.58
CA ILE A 14 -3.03 5.18 7.79
C ILE A 14 -2.28 4.94 6.48
N ILE A 15 -1.24 5.72 6.22
CA ILE A 15 -0.38 5.60 5.05
C ILE A 15 1.09 5.57 5.46
N HIS A 16 1.95 5.01 4.59
CA HIS A 16 3.39 5.23 4.63
C HIS A 16 3.91 5.71 3.27
N ALA A 17 4.94 6.54 3.32
CA ALA A 17 5.69 7.02 2.16
C ALA A 17 7.14 6.48 2.14
N GLY A 18 7.34 5.29 2.73
CA GLY A 18 8.59 4.52 2.63
C GLY A 18 9.51 4.61 3.86
N VAL A 19 10.42 3.61 3.99
CA VAL A 19 11.42 3.50 5.07
C VAL A 19 12.81 3.85 4.57
N SER A 20 13.20 5.10 4.72
CA SER A 20 14.47 5.58 4.20
C SER A 20 15.48 5.93 5.30
N SER A 21 16.67 6.33 4.89
CA SER A 21 17.47 7.21 5.74
C SER A 21 16.70 8.53 5.95
N PHE A 22 16.76 9.12 7.14
CA PHE A 22 16.09 10.40 7.38
C PHE A 22 16.67 11.50 6.46
N PRO A 23 15.83 12.26 5.72
CA PRO A 23 16.33 13.33 4.87
C PRO A 23 17.08 14.38 5.70
N GLN A 24 18.38 14.56 5.44
CA GLN A 24 19.19 15.57 6.13
C GLN A 24 18.75 16.99 5.78
N ASP A 25 18.17 17.18 4.59
CA ASP A 25 17.57 18.43 4.15
C ASP A 25 16.18 18.60 4.77
N LYS A 26 16.05 19.60 5.66
CA LYS A 26 14.79 19.94 6.33
C LYS A 26 13.66 20.27 5.35
N LYS A 27 13.96 20.86 4.19
CA LYS A 27 12.94 21.17 3.18
C LYS A 27 12.37 19.88 2.58
N LYS A 28 13.24 18.93 2.24
CA LYS A 28 12.83 17.61 1.72
C LYS A 28 12.05 16.80 2.76
N ALA A 29 12.50 16.82 4.02
CA ALA A 29 11.77 16.18 5.12
C ALA A 29 10.35 16.76 5.24
N LYS A 30 10.22 18.09 5.21
CA LYS A 30 8.91 18.77 5.23
C LYS A 30 8.06 18.42 4.01
N GLN A 31 8.61 18.44 2.80
CA GLN A 31 7.86 18.08 1.58
C GLN A 31 7.28 16.66 1.64
N LEU A 32 8.06 15.71 2.17
CA LEU A 32 7.61 14.33 2.32
C LEU A 32 6.51 14.20 3.39
N ALA A 33 6.63 14.93 4.50
CA ALA A 33 5.57 15.00 5.51
C ALA A 33 4.29 15.65 4.96
N ASP A 34 4.41 16.78 4.24
CA ASP A 34 3.28 17.47 3.60
C ASP A 34 2.56 16.55 2.60
N LEU A 35 3.32 15.78 1.81
CA LEU A 35 2.76 14.80 0.89
C LEU A 35 2.01 13.68 1.64
N ALA A 36 2.57 13.16 2.73
CA ALA A 36 1.93 12.13 3.54
C ALA A 36 0.59 12.62 4.15
N MET A 37 0.58 13.85 4.66
CA MET A 37 -0.62 14.52 5.17
C MET A 37 -1.67 14.72 4.08
N GLN A 38 -1.26 15.17 2.89
CA GLN A 38 -2.17 15.31 1.73
C GLN A 38 -2.77 13.97 1.28
N ALA A 39 -1.96 12.90 1.24
CA ALA A 39 -2.41 11.58 0.83
C ALA A 39 -3.42 10.99 1.81
N VAL A 40 -3.14 11.06 3.12
CA VAL A 40 -4.07 10.55 4.13
C VAL A 40 -5.35 11.38 4.19
N ASP A 41 -5.28 12.70 3.99
CA ASP A 41 -6.45 13.58 3.89
C ASP A 41 -7.34 13.22 2.70
N ALA A 42 -6.75 13.04 1.52
CA ALA A 42 -7.49 12.68 0.32
C ALA A 42 -8.17 11.31 0.45
N GLY A 43 -7.49 10.33 1.06
CA GLY A 43 -8.07 9.03 1.37
C GLY A 43 -9.20 9.12 2.41
N TYR A 44 -9.00 9.89 3.49
CA TYR A 44 -10.00 10.05 4.55
C TYR A 44 -11.28 10.74 4.05
N GLN A 45 -11.17 11.73 3.16
CA GLN A 45 -12.35 12.34 2.52
C GLN A 45 -13.20 11.33 1.76
N VAL A 46 -12.56 10.36 1.09
CA VAL A 46 -13.27 9.26 0.41
C VAL A 46 -13.83 8.26 1.42
N LEU A 47 -13.08 7.96 2.48
CA LEU A 47 -13.49 7.03 3.54
C LEU A 47 -14.78 7.47 4.22
N GLU A 48 -14.94 8.77 4.46
CA GLU A 48 -16.13 9.37 5.07
C GLU A 48 -17.24 9.72 4.06
N SER A 49 -17.00 9.50 2.77
CA SER A 49 -18.00 9.73 1.74
C SER A 49 -19.02 8.60 1.67
N LYS A 50 -20.17 8.85 1.04
CA LYS A 50 -21.27 7.86 0.91
C LYS A 50 -21.13 6.95 -0.32
N VAL A 51 -19.90 6.71 -0.77
CA VAL A 51 -19.64 5.81 -1.90
C VAL A 51 -19.67 4.35 -1.44
N GLU A 52 -19.95 3.43 -2.36
CA GLU A 52 -19.78 2.00 -2.08
C GLU A 52 -18.31 1.64 -1.87
N ARG A 53 -18.05 0.71 -0.93
CA ARG A 53 -16.72 0.24 -0.52
C ARG A 53 -15.77 1.43 -0.24
N PRO A 54 -16.11 2.32 0.70
CA PRO A 54 -15.34 3.53 0.95
C PRO A 54 -13.90 3.22 1.38
N ALA A 55 -13.66 2.16 2.17
CA ALA A 55 -12.30 1.73 2.52
C ALA A 55 -11.44 1.39 1.29
N LEU A 56 -12.01 0.69 0.30
CA LEU A 56 -11.30 0.31 -0.93
C LEU A 56 -10.88 1.53 -1.74
N LYS A 57 -11.83 2.45 -1.95
CA LYS A 57 -11.60 3.68 -2.70
C LYS A 57 -10.69 4.65 -1.96
N ALA A 58 -10.72 4.66 -0.63
CA ALA A 58 -9.85 5.48 0.21
C ALA A 58 -8.38 5.05 0.09
N VAL A 59 -8.12 3.74 0.17
CA VAL A 59 -6.77 3.16 -0.03
C VAL A 59 -6.23 3.48 -1.42
N GLU A 60 -7.02 3.24 -2.48
CA GLU A 60 -6.65 3.60 -3.85
C GLU A 60 -6.36 5.10 -3.97
N LYS A 61 -7.24 5.96 -3.44
CA LYS A 61 -7.10 7.41 -3.55
C LYS A 61 -5.84 7.93 -2.85
N ALA A 62 -5.55 7.44 -1.64
CA ALA A 62 -4.37 7.84 -0.90
C ALA A 62 -3.09 7.45 -1.64
N ILE A 63 -3.03 6.22 -2.17
CA ILE A 63 -1.86 5.73 -2.91
C ILE A 63 -1.72 6.47 -4.25
N ASN A 64 -2.81 6.80 -4.94
CA ASN A 64 -2.76 7.60 -6.17
C ASN A 64 -2.12 8.98 -5.94
N VAL A 65 -2.40 9.65 -4.81
CA VAL A 65 -1.73 10.92 -4.46
C VAL A 65 -0.21 10.73 -4.34
N LEU A 66 0.23 9.62 -3.75
CA LEU A 66 1.64 9.28 -3.63
C LEU A 66 2.27 8.95 -4.99
N GLU A 67 1.63 8.10 -5.79
CA GLU A 67 2.06 7.71 -7.14
C GLU A 67 2.16 8.90 -8.11
N ASP A 68 1.25 9.86 -8.02
CA ASP A 68 1.23 11.04 -8.90
C ASP A 68 2.28 12.09 -8.53
N SER A 69 2.84 12.03 -7.31
CA SER A 69 3.66 13.12 -6.75
C SER A 69 5.04 13.30 -7.42
N GLY A 70 5.62 12.22 -7.93
CA GLY A 70 7.03 12.19 -8.34
C GLY A 70 8.05 12.31 -7.21
N LEU A 71 7.63 12.40 -5.94
CA LEU A 71 8.52 12.60 -4.78
C LEU A 71 8.93 11.32 -4.06
N VAL A 72 8.19 10.23 -4.31
CA VAL A 72 8.34 8.91 -3.69
C VAL A 72 8.62 7.86 -4.77
N ASN A 73 9.20 6.72 -4.38
CA ASN A 73 9.48 5.62 -5.31
C ASN A 73 8.22 4.78 -5.60
N ALA A 74 7.22 5.43 -6.20
CA ALA A 74 6.02 4.84 -6.76
C ALA A 74 5.50 5.74 -7.89
N GLY A 75 4.70 5.18 -8.80
CA GLY A 75 4.13 5.92 -9.91
C GLY A 75 5.14 6.78 -10.68
N ILE A 76 4.88 8.06 -10.85
CA ILE A 76 5.75 9.00 -11.59
C ILE A 76 7.20 8.98 -11.09
N GLY A 77 7.40 8.81 -9.78
CA GLY A 77 8.73 8.77 -9.16
C GLY A 77 9.40 7.40 -9.14
N ALA A 78 8.87 6.40 -9.84
CA ALA A 78 9.47 5.05 -9.86
C ALA A 78 10.95 5.07 -10.24
N VAL A 79 11.78 4.30 -9.53
CA VAL A 79 13.21 4.18 -9.85
C VAL A 79 13.46 3.34 -11.11
N LYS A 80 14.63 3.53 -11.71
CA LYS A 80 15.06 2.80 -12.91
C LYS A 80 15.75 1.49 -12.55
N GLN A 81 15.47 0.45 -13.33
CA GLN A 81 16.23 -0.81 -13.35
C GLN A 81 17.51 -0.65 -14.18
N GLN A 82 18.36 -1.70 -14.26
CA GLN A 82 19.65 -1.62 -14.96
C GLN A 82 19.56 -1.28 -16.45
N ASP A 83 18.43 -1.60 -17.08
CA ASP A 83 18.11 -1.26 -18.47
C ASP A 83 17.60 0.19 -18.63
N GLY A 84 17.54 0.96 -17.55
CA GLY A 84 17.05 2.33 -17.54
C GLY A 84 15.53 2.47 -17.54
N VAL A 85 14.78 1.36 -17.49
CA VAL A 85 13.32 1.35 -17.54
C VAL A 85 12.72 1.47 -16.13
N GLN A 86 11.65 2.25 -16.01
CA GLN A 86 10.84 2.33 -14.80
C GLN A 86 9.71 1.30 -14.87
N ARG A 87 9.69 0.38 -13.91
CA ARG A 87 8.67 -0.65 -13.78
C ARG A 87 7.98 -0.52 -12.43
N ARG A 88 6.66 -0.71 -12.41
CA ARG A 88 5.85 -0.54 -11.19
C ARG A 88 5.16 -1.83 -10.80
N ASP A 89 5.13 -2.03 -9.49
CA ASP A 89 4.45 -3.14 -8.85
C ASP A 89 3.42 -2.57 -7.86
N ALA A 90 2.25 -3.19 -7.76
CA ALA A 90 1.26 -2.84 -6.77
C ALA A 90 0.35 -4.02 -6.43
N SER A 91 -0.23 -4.03 -5.23
CA SER A 91 -1.38 -4.88 -4.91
C SER A 91 -2.34 -4.21 -3.94
N ILE A 92 -3.59 -4.69 -3.96
CA ILE A 92 -4.66 -4.26 -3.07
C ILE A 92 -5.50 -5.47 -2.66
N MET A 93 -5.98 -5.48 -1.41
CA MET A 93 -6.74 -6.59 -0.85
C MET A 93 -7.88 -6.09 0.05
N ASP A 94 -9.08 -6.61 -0.20
CA ASP A 94 -10.27 -6.43 0.64
C ASP A 94 -10.35 -7.54 1.69
N GLY A 95 -10.23 -7.18 2.96
CA GLY A 95 -10.17 -8.13 4.06
C GLY A 95 -11.47 -8.90 4.31
N GLN A 96 -12.62 -8.38 3.87
CA GLN A 96 -13.92 -9.02 4.10
C GLN A 96 -14.19 -10.14 3.11
N SER A 97 -13.83 -9.96 1.83
CA SER A 97 -14.01 -10.97 0.80
C SER A 97 -12.76 -11.79 0.52
N LEU A 98 -11.59 -11.33 1.00
CA LEU A 98 -10.26 -11.77 0.57
C LEU A 98 -10.01 -11.57 -0.93
N SER A 99 -10.86 -10.80 -1.62
CA SER A 99 -10.61 -10.39 -3.01
C SER A 99 -9.32 -9.57 -3.04
N CYS A 100 -8.46 -9.85 -4.02
CA CYS A 100 -7.25 -9.09 -4.23
C CYS A 100 -6.87 -9.02 -5.71
N GLY A 101 -6.10 -7.98 -6.03
CA GLY A 101 -5.51 -7.80 -7.35
C GLY A 101 -4.09 -7.34 -7.20
N ALA A 102 -3.22 -7.82 -8.08
CA ALA A 102 -1.81 -7.52 -8.06
C ALA A 102 -1.27 -7.34 -9.49
N VAL A 103 -0.34 -6.41 -9.63
CA VAL A 103 0.37 -6.18 -10.88
C VAL A 103 1.85 -6.04 -10.63
N SER A 104 2.66 -6.50 -11.57
CA SER A 104 4.11 -6.35 -11.48
C SER A 104 4.73 -5.98 -12.81
N SER A 105 5.90 -5.37 -12.75
CA SER A 105 6.68 -5.01 -13.93
C SER A 105 5.90 -4.15 -14.96
N LEU A 106 4.98 -3.29 -14.51
CA LEU A 106 4.21 -2.44 -15.41
C LEU A 106 5.05 -1.30 -15.96
N GLU A 107 5.11 -1.19 -17.29
CA GLU A 107 5.72 -0.09 -18.03
C GLU A 107 4.64 0.89 -18.53
N GLY A 108 4.97 2.18 -18.61
CA GLY A 108 4.06 3.21 -19.15
C GLY A 108 2.79 3.49 -18.31
N ILE A 109 2.59 2.81 -17.18
CA ILE A 109 1.52 3.06 -16.21
C ILE A 109 2.08 3.89 -15.06
N LYS A 110 1.40 4.94 -14.60
CA LYS A 110 1.74 5.67 -13.37
C LYS A 110 0.89 5.23 -12.18
N ASN A 111 -0.38 4.87 -12.38
CA ASN A 111 -1.27 4.48 -11.27
C ASN A 111 -1.41 2.96 -11.17
N ALA A 112 -0.37 2.28 -10.69
CA ALA A 112 -0.34 0.82 -10.62
C ALA A 112 -1.37 0.28 -9.62
N ILE A 113 -1.64 1.00 -8.52
CA ILE A 113 -2.67 0.58 -7.55
C ILE A 113 -4.07 0.57 -8.15
N SER A 114 -4.37 1.51 -9.04
CA SER A 114 -5.68 1.61 -9.70
C SER A 114 -5.88 0.45 -10.68
N VAL A 115 -4.82 0.07 -11.38
CA VAL A 115 -4.79 -1.13 -12.22
C VAL A 115 -4.98 -2.39 -11.37
N ALA A 116 -4.28 -2.52 -10.24
CA ALA A 116 -4.44 -3.65 -9.33
C ALA A 116 -5.88 -3.76 -8.79
N ARG A 117 -6.52 -2.65 -8.42
CA ARG A 117 -7.93 -2.65 -8.01
C ARG A 117 -8.86 -3.06 -9.15
N ARG A 118 -8.69 -2.50 -10.34
CA ARG A 118 -9.55 -2.87 -11.48
C ARG A 118 -9.43 -4.35 -11.81
N LEU A 119 -8.20 -4.86 -11.73
CA LEU A 119 -7.93 -6.28 -11.90
C LEU A 119 -8.63 -7.14 -10.85
N MET A 120 -8.70 -6.72 -9.57
CA MET A 120 -9.52 -7.39 -8.56
C MET A 120 -11.01 -7.39 -8.93
N GLU A 121 -11.54 -6.28 -9.44
CA GLU A 121 -12.96 -6.12 -9.75
C GLU A 121 -13.43 -6.89 -10.99
N PHE A 122 -12.55 -7.09 -11.99
CA PHE A 122 -12.83 -7.93 -13.16
C PHE A 122 -13.22 -9.36 -12.78
N THR A 123 -12.89 -9.78 -11.56
CA THR A 123 -12.82 -11.18 -11.15
C THR A 123 -13.74 -11.46 -9.96
N GLU A 124 -14.25 -10.39 -9.36
CA GLU A 124 -15.44 -10.39 -8.53
C GLU A 124 -16.73 -10.58 -9.36
N GLN A 125 -16.71 -10.27 -10.67
CA GLN A 125 -17.84 -10.51 -11.56
C GLN A 125 -18.01 -12.01 -11.84
N PRO A 126 -19.24 -12.55 -11.84
CA PRO A 126 -19.49 -13.94 -12.17
C PRO A 126 -19.06 -14.23 -13.62
N GLY A 127 -18.17 -15.20 -13.81
CA GLY A 127 -17.95 -15.81 -15.13
C GLY A 127 -19.21 -16.51 -15.63
N ASP A 128 -19.35 -16.63 -16.95
CA ASP A 128 -20.48 -17.27 -17.64
C ASP A 128 -20.68 -18.75 -17.21
N ASP A 129 -19.61 -19.40 -16.74
CA ASP A 129 -19.65 -20.76 -16.21
C ASP A 129 -19.71 -20.79 -14.68
N SER A 130 -20.92 -20.93 -14.15
CA SER A 130 -21.26 -21.00 -12.72
C SER A 130 -20.70 -22.23 -11.95
N LYS A 131 -19.60 -22.84 -12.42
CA LYS A 131 -18.99 -24.04 -11.85
C LYS A 131 -17.52 -23.87 -11.44
N ASP A 132 -16.87 -22.79 -11.84
CA ASP A 132 -15.46 -22.54 -11.47
C ASP A 132 -15.40 -21.55 -10.29
N PRO A 133 -14.73 -21.87 -9.18
CA PRO A 133 -14.62 -20.95 -8.05
C PRO A 133 -14.00 -19.63 -8.48
N LYS A 134 -14.64 -18.54 -8.02
CA LYS A 134 -14.17 -17.16 -8.14
C LYS A 134 -12.66 -17.09 -8.02
N TRP A 135 -11.98 -16.76 -9.11
CA TRP A 135 -10.56 -16.43 -9.10
C TRP A 135 -10.39 -15.12 -8.32
N ASN A 136 -10.38 -15.19 -6.99
CA ASN A 136 -10.32 -14.03 -6.08
C ASN A 136 -8.94 -13.35 -6.08
N PHE A 137 -8.05 -13.75 -6.97
CA PHE A 137 -6.70 -13.21 -7.13
C PHE A 137 -6.28 -13.25 -8.59
N TYR A 138 -5.90 -12.08 -9.12
CA TYR A 138 -5.24 -11.98 -10.42
C TYR A 138 -3.91 -11.26 -10.26
N PHE A 139 -2.89 -11.84 -10.90
CA PHE A 139 -1.57 -11.26 -11.02
C PHE A 139 -1.26 -11.05 -12.50
N CYS A 140 -1.08 -9.80 -12.92
CA CYS A 140 -0.78 -9.49 -14.32
C CYS A 140 0.48 -8.63 -14.45
N GLY A 141 1.28 -8.93 -15.46
CA GLY A 141 2.42 -8.11 -15.88
C GLY A 141 2.17 -7.38 -17.19
N TYR A 142 3.09 -7.50 -18.13
CA TYR A 142 3.09 -6.84 -19.46
C TYR A 142 1.82 -6.98 -20.31
N TYR A 143 0.88 -7.87 -19.97
CA TYR A 143 -0.33 -8.13 -20.75
C TYR A 143 -1.52 -7.23 -20.37
N ILE A 144 -1.28 -6.14 -19.64
CA ILE A 144 -2.37 -5.36 -19.04
C ILE A 144 -3.33 -4.77 -20.07
N ASP A 145 -2.84 -4.27 -21.20
CA ASP A 145 -3.69 -3.68 -22.24
C ASP A 145 -4.63 -4.73 -22.86
N ARG A 146 -4.09 -5.91 -23.16
CA ARG A 146 -4.89 -7.03 -23.68
C ARG A 146 -5.90 -7.52 -22.65
N LEU A 147 -5.52 -7.53 -21.38
CA LEU A 147 -6.43 -7.95 -20.31
C LEU A 147 -7.62 -7.00 -20.21
N PHE A 148 -7.40 -5.68 -20.20
CA PHE A 148 -8.48 -4.70 -20.22
C PHE A 148 -9.37 -4.87 -21.46
N GLN A 149 -8.76 -5.05 -22.65
CA GLN A 149 -9.49 -5.26 -23.90
C GLN A 149 -10.39 -6.51 -23.85
N ASN A 150 -9.91 -7.61 -23.26
CA ASN A 150 -10.71 -8.83 -23.08
C ASN A 150 -11.91 -8.63 -22.15
N HIS A 151 -11.86 -7.63 -21.26
CA HIS A 151 -12.98 -7.21 -20.42
C HIS A 151 -13.80 -6.06 -21.03
N GLY A 152 -13.57 -5.71 -22.31
CA GLY A 152 -14.30 -4.65 -23.01
C GLY A 152 -13.90 -3.23 -22.58
N GLU A 153 -12.74 -3.07 -21.95
CA GLU A 153 -12.23 -1.80 -21.43
C GLU A 153 -10.86 -1.47 -22.02
N GLU A 154 -10.43 -0.22 -21.82
CA GLU A 154 -9.05 0.18 -22.04
C GLU A 154 -8.48 0.71 -20.73
N VAL A 155 -7.17 0.56 -20.52
CA VAL A 155 -6.51 1.20 -19.38
C VAL A 155 -6.70 2.71 -19.50
N PRO A 156 -7.34 3.37 -18.52
CA PRO A 156 -7.62 4.80 -18.58
C PRO A 156 -6.36 5.63 -18.87
N ALA A 157 -6.47 6.59 -19.79
CA ALA A 157 -5.35 7.47 -20.14
C ALA A 157 -4.78 8.20 -18.90
N GLY A 158 -5.65 8.55 -17.95
CA GLY A 158 -5.26 9.16 -16.68
C GLY A 158 -4.42 8.28 -15.76
N TRP A 159 -4.33 6.95 -16.01
CA TRP A 159 -3.46 6.03 -15.27
C TRP A 159 -2.14 5.76 -15.98
N ARG A 160 -1.99 6.24 -17.22
CA ARG A 160 -0.76 6.13 -17.98
C ARG A 160 0.18 7.29 -17.66
N VAL A 161 1.46 7.03 -17.84
CA VAL A 161 2.47 8.07 -17.92
C VAL A 161 2.16 8.92 -19.17
N PRO A 162 2.14 10.26 -19.08
CA PRO A 162 1.91 11.12 -20.24
C PRO A 162 2.92 10.86 -21.38
N GLY A 163 2.50 10.98 -22.65
CA GLY A 163 3.37 10.69 -23.80
C GLY A 163 4.56 11.66 -23.95
N ASP A 164 4.43 12.86 -23.41
CA ASP A 164 5.47 13.91 -23.32
C ASP A 164 6.28 13.83 -22.02
N PHE A 165 6.04 12.81 -21.18
CA PHE A 165 6.74 12.62 -19.94
C PHE A 165 8.23 12.39 -20.17
N ASN A 166 9.06 13.25 -19.58
CA ASN A 166 10.50 13.08 -19.56
C ASN A 166 10.94 12.62 -18.16
N PRO A 167 11.34 11.35 -17.97
CA PRO A 167 11.80 10.83 -16.68
C PRO A 167 13.02 11.58 -16.12
N SER A 168 13.79 12.28 -16.97
CA SER A 168 14.95 13.06 -16.54
C SER A 168 14.58 14.40 -15.88
N LEU A 169 13.34 14.86 -16.07
CA LEU A 169 12.82 16.07 -15.41
C LEU A 169 12.13 15.75 -14.08
N VAL A 170 11.87 14.47 -13.79
CA VAL A 170 11.35 14.05 -12.49
C VAL A 170 12.47 14.12 -11.48
N PRO A 171 12.28 14.83 -10.35
CA PRO A 171 13.27 14.84 -9.28
C PRO A 171 13.58 13.41 -8.85
N THR A 172 14.85 13.12 -8.56
CA THR A 172 15.19 11.87 -7.87
C THR A 172 14.34 11.78 -6.61
N PRO A 173 13.60 10.67 -6.39
CA PRO A 173 12.72 10.55 -5.25
C PRO A 173 13.47 10.84 -3.95
N ILE A 174 12.80 11.55 -3.04
CA ILE A 174 13.37 11.88 -1.73
C ILE A 174 13.63 10.59 -0.94
N ALA A 175 12.71 9.62 -1.06
CA ALA A 175 12.84 8.26 -0.54
C ALA A 175 13.06 7.26 -1.68
N SER A 176 14.28 7.24 -2.24
CA SER A 176 14.64 6.45 -3.43
C SER A 176 14.72 4.94 -3.23
N GLY A 177 14.57 4.44 -2.01
CA GLY A 177 14.64 3.01 -1.69
C GLY A 177 13.27 2.32 -1.60
N ASP A 178 12.17 3.07 -1.54
CA ASP A 178 11.06 2.61 -0.70
C ASP A 178 9.68 2.65 -1.31
N THR A 179 8.85 1.78 -0.76
CA THR A 179 7.49 1.48 -1.18
C THR A 179 6.50 2.41 -0.48
N VAL A 180 5.38 2.72 -1.13
CA VAL A 180 4.26 3.43 -0.51
C VAL A 180 3.09 2.49 -0.25
N GLY A 181 2.22 2.86 0.68
CA GLY A 181 1.06 2.04 0.98
C GLY A 181 0.09 2.68 1.95
N ALA A 182 -1.08 2.06 2.04
CA ALA A 182 -2.20 2.53 2.85
C ALA A 182 -3.00 1.36 3.41
N VAL A 183 -3.56 1.55 4.60
CA VAL A 183 -4.53 0.65 5.24
C VAL A 183 -5.69 1.49 5.74
N ALA A 184 -6.91 1.04 5.50
CA ALA A 184 -8.12 1.71 5.99
C ALA A 184 -9.11 0.72 6.62
N ILE A 185 -9.82 1.17 7.64
CA ILE A 185 -11.05 0.57 8.15
C ILE A 185 -12.19 1.57 8.02
N ASP A 186 -13.32 1.18 7.42
CA ASP A 186 -14.51 2.05 7.34
C ASP A 186 -15.48 1.85 8.50
N ALA A 187 -16.55 2.67 8.52
CA ALA A 187 -17.58 2.64 9.56
C ALA A 187 -18.36 1.31 9.64
N GLU A 188 -18.35 0.49 8.58
CA GLU A 188 -18.92 -0.86 8.55
C GLU A 188 -17.93 -1.92 9.07
N GLY A 189 -16.69 -1.50 9.35
CA GLY A 189 -15.61 -2.36 9.78
C GLY A 189 -14.92 -3.10 8.65
N ARG A 190 -15.10 -2.67 7.39
CA ARG A 190 -14.38 -3.24 6.25
C ARG A 190 -12.95 -2.76 6.25
N ILE A 191 -12.00 -3.70 6.18
CA ILE A 191 -10.56 -3.42 6.22
C ILE A 191 -9.99 -3.64 4.83
N VAL A 192 -9.23 -2.67 4.32
CA VAL A 192 -8.51 -2.76 3.05
C VAL A 192 -7.06 -2.38 3.25
N ALA A 193 -6.15 -3.10 2.60
CA ALA A 193 -4.75 -2.75 2.51
C ALA A 193 -4.30 -2.65 1.04
N GLY A 194 -3.37 -1.74 0.76
CA GLY A 194 -2.76 -1.60 -0.56
C GLY A 194 -1.33 -1.09 -0.49
N THR A 195 -0.52 -1.47 -1.46
CA THR A 195 0.92 -1.17 -1.52
C THR A 195 1.34 -0.96 -2.98
N SER A 196 2.21 0.03 -3.25
CA SER A 196 2.73 0.35 -4.60
C SER A 196 4.20 0.76 -4.55
N THR A 197 4.97 0.42 -5.57
CA THR A 197 6.42 0.68 -5.62
C THR A 197 6.96 0.77 -7.06
N GLY A 198 8.08 1.48 -7.23
CA GLY A 198 8.95 1.39 -8.41
C GLY A 198 10.05 0.32 -8.28
N GLY A 199 10.06 -0.43 -7.18
CA GLY A 199 11.04 -1.47 -6.92
C GLY A 199 12.37 -0.92 -6.39
N LEU A 200 13.48 -1.63 -6.68
CA LEU A 200 14.81 -1.26 -6.19
C LEU A 200 15.64 -0.65 -7.32
N ALA A 201 16.23 0.52 -7.07
CA ALA A 201 17.10 1.20 -8.04
C ALA A 201 18.26 0.30 -8.47
N GLY A 202 18.50 0.19 -9.78
CA GLY A 202 19.58 -0.63 -10.34
C GLY A 202 19.40 -2.14 -10.16
N SER A 203 18.17 -2.59 -9.87
CA SER A 203 17.82 -4.01 -9.90
C SER A 203 17.78 -4.55 -11.33
N LEU A 204 17.88 -5.89 -11.46
CA LEU A 204 17.78 -6.58 -12.73
C LEU A 204 16.41 -6.32 -13.40
N PRO A 205 16.36 -6.22 -14.75
CA PRO A 205 15.10 -6.14 -15.48
C PRO A 205 14.14 -7.27 -15.09
N GLY A 206 12.91 -6.91 -14.72
CA GLY A 206 11.87 -7.87 -14.29
C GLY A 206 12.02 -8.37 -12.86
N ARG A 207 12.90 -7.78 -12.02
CA ARG A 207 12.91 -8.03 -10.58
C ARG A 207 11.57 -7.62 -9.98
N ILE A 208 10.98 -8.52 -9.19
CA ILE A 208 9.71 -8.32 -8.47
C ILE A 208 9.99 -8.28 -6.97
N GLY A 209 9.43 -7.28 -6.28
CA GLY A 209 9.53 -7.11 -4.84
C GLY A 209 8.36 -7.75 -4.07
N ASP A 210 8.20 -7.32 -2.82
CA ASP A 210 7.12 -7.75 -1.92
C ASP A 210 5.76 -7.08 -2.21
N SER A 211 5.77 -5.86 -2.75
CA SER A 211 4.58 -5.03 -2.92
C SER A 211 3.44 -5.66 -3.75
N PRO A 212 3.69 -6.45 -4.81
CA PRO A 212 2.63 -7.13 -5.54
C PRO A 212 2.34 -8.55 -5.02
N VAL A 213 3.03 -8.99 -3.95
CA VAL A 213 2.91 -10.34 -3.41
C VAL A 213 2.02 -10.31 -2.17
N ILE A 214 0.79 -10.81 -2.34
CA ILE A 214 -0.18 -10.92 -1.25
C ILE A 214 0.38 -11.78 -0.12
N GLY A 215 0.36 -11.23 1.09
CA GLY A 215 0.94 -11.82 2.30
C GLY A 215 2.36 -11.34 2.59
N ALA A 216 3.07 -10.77 1.62
CA ALA A 216 4.38 -10.15 1.84
C ALA A 216 4.23 -8.63 2.05
N GLY A 217 4.03 -7.88 0.96
CA GLY A 217 3.90 -6.42 1.00
C GLY A 217 2.54 -5.95 1.48
N THR A 218 1.48 -6.63 1.02
CA THR A 218 0.08 -6.29 1.31
C THR A 218 -0.67 -7.49 1.83
N TYR A 219 -1.45 -7.33 2.90
CA TYR A 219 -2.44 -8.33 3.29
C TYR A 219 -3.58 -7.69 4.07
N ALA A 220 -4.80 -8.18 3.87
CA ALA A 220 -5.94 -7.83 4.71
C ALA A 220 -6.83 -9.05 4.93
N ASN A 221 -7.42 -9.13 6.12
CA ASN A 221 -8.51 -10.03 6.44
C ASN A 221 -9.53 -9.29 7.32
N GLU A 222 -10.52 -10.00 7.86
CA GLU A 222 -11.58 -9.42 8.67
C GLU A 222 -11.10 -8.88 10.04
N CYS A 223 -9.85 -9.19 10.43
CA CYS A 223 -9.26 -8.82 11.71
C CYS A 223 -8.18 -7.73 11.59
N CYS A 224 -7.44 -7.67 10.49
CA CYS A 224 -6.28 -6.77 10.35
C CYS A 224 -5.95 -6.50 8.88
N GLY A 225 -5.45 -5.30 8.61
CA GLY A 225 -4.88 -4.89 7.32
C GLY A 225 -3.46 -4.38 7.52
N VAL A 226 -2.56 -4.71 6.60
CA VAL A 226 -1.12 -4.46 6.71
C VAL A 226 -0.53 -4.04 5.36
N SER A 227 0.30 -3.01 5.38
CA SER A 227 1.17 -2.62 4.28
C SER A 227 2.62 -2.49 4.76
N ASN A 228 3.54 -3.10 4.03
CA ASN A 228 4.96 -3.11 4.33
C ASN A 228 5.78 -2.29 3.32
N THR A 229 6.95 -1.85 3.77
CA THR A 229 8.02 -1.28 2.95
C THR A 229 9.36 -1.76 3.48
N GLY A 230 10.35 -1.93 2.60
CA GLY A 230 11.70 -2.31 2.98
C GLY A 230 12.40 -3.19 1.94
N ARG A 231 13.29 -4.07 2.40
CA ARG A 231 13.98 -5.04 1.52
C ARG A 231 13.00 -6.13 1.08
N GLY A 232 12.43 -5.98 -0.11
CA GLY A 232 11.39 -6.89 -0.60
C GLY A 232 11.72 -8.38 -0.54
N GLU A 233 12.95 -8.80 -0.84
CA GLU A 233 13.36 -10.21 -0.75
C GLU A 233 13.23 -10.78 0.67
N ASN A 234 13.46 -9.95 1.69
CA ASN A 234 13.36 -10.36 3.08
C ASN A 234 11.90 -10.37 3.55
N VAL A 235 11.13 -9.34 3.16
CA VAL A 235 9.69 -9.25 3.43
C VAL A 235 8.94 -10.44 2.84
N MET A 236 9.30 -10.88 1.62
CA MET A 236 8.74 -12.07 0.98
C MET A 236 9.11 -13.37 1.68
N LYS A 237 10.38 -13.55 2.08
CA LYS A 237 10.83 -14.79 2.76
C LYS A 237 10.10 -15.05 4.07
N LEU A 238 9.65 -14.00 4.75
CA LEU A 238 8.98 -14.09 6.05
C LEU A 238 7.46 -13.83 5.98
N LEU A 239 6.93 -13.51 4.79
CA LEU A 239 5.52 -13.17 4.59
C LEU A 239 4.99 -12.20 5.66
N CYS A 240 5.71 -11.09 5.86
CA CYS A 240 5.54 -10.21 7.00
C CYS A 240 4.10 -9.71 7.19
N ALA A 241 3.39 -9.31 6.12
CA ALA A 241 2.02 -8.82 6.22
C ALA A 241 1.05 -9.91 6.69
N LYS A 242 1.19 -11.13 6.15
CA LYS A 242 0.41 -12.29 6.57
C LYS A 242 0.71 -12.65 8.02
N ARG A 243 1.99 -12.62 8.40
CA ARG A 243 2.43 -12.93 9.77
C ARG A 243 1.78 -12.02 10.80
N VAL A 244 1.75 -10.71 10.55
CA VAL A 244 1.05 -9.73 11.42
C VAL A 244 -0.45 -10.06 11.52
N CYS A 245 -1.11 -10.33 10.40
CA CYS A 245 -2.54 -10.67 10.42
C CYS A 245 -2.83 -11.99 11.17
N ASP A 246 -1.92 -12.96 11.11
CA ASP A 246 -2.04 -14.22 11.85
C ASP A 246 -1.84 -14.05 13.36
N LEU A 247 -0.91 -13.18 13.76
CA LEU A 247 -0.73 -12.81 15.16
C LEU A 247 -1.99 -12.14 15.74
N VAL A 248 -2.62 -11.25 14.97
CA VAL A 248 -3.89 -10.63 15.38
C VAL A 248 -5.01 -11.68 15.44
N LYS A 249 -5.22 -12.43 14.36
CA LYS A 249 -6.36 -13.35 14.23
C LYS A 249 -6.29 -14.57 15.15
N HIS A 250 -5.11 -15.16 15.29
CA HIS A 250 -4.95 -16.46 15.96
C HIS A 250 -4.31 -16.37 17.34
N GLN A 251 -3.63 -15.28 17.66
CA GLN A 251 -3.00 -15.08 18.98
C GLN A 251 -3.64 -13.96 19.79
N GLY A 252 -4.69 -13.31 19.26
CA GLY A 252 -5.45 -12.27 19.96
C GLY A 252 -4.66 -11.00 20.24
N MET A 253 -3.54 -10.79 19.54
CA MET A 253 -2.77 -9.56 19.64
C MET A 253 -3.52 -8.40 18.98
N ASN A 254 -3.32 -7.17 19.46
CA ASN A 254 -3.70 -5.98 18.69
C ASN A 254 -2.65 -5.67 17.61
N ALA A 255 -2.97 -4.77 16.67
CA ALA A 255 -2.09 -4.40 15.57
C ALA A 255 -0.68 -3.97 16.03
N MET A 256 -0.59 -3.18 17.11
CA MET A 256 0.69 -2.70 17.65
C MET A 256 1.60 -3.85 18.09
N LEU A 257 1.10 -4.73 18.97
CA LEU A 257 1.88 -5.86 19.49
C LEU A 257 2.25 -6.86 18.38
N ALA A 258 1.35 -7.08 17.42
CA ALA A 258 1.60 -7.97 16.29
C ALA A 258 2.73 -7.45 15.38
N VAL A 259 2.76 -6.15 15.08
CA VAL A 259 3.83 -5.55 14.28
C VAL A 259 5.15 -5.57 15.05
N ASP A 260 5.15 -5.22 16.34
CA ASP A 260 6.36 -5.26 17.18
C ASP A 260 6.98 -6.67 17.22
N GLN A 261 6.12 -7.69 17.36
CA GLN A 261 6.55 -9.08 17.35
C GLN A 261 7.11 -9.49 15.98
N MET A 262 6.46 -9.12 14.88
CA MET A 262 6.95 -9.42 13.53
C MET A 262 8.29 -8.74 13.23
N ILE A 263 8.48 -7.48 13.62
CA ILE A 263 9.77 -6.79 13.44
C ILE A 263 10.87 -7.48 14.25
N LYS A 264 10.60 -7.90 15.49
CA LYS A 264 11.57 -8.69 16.28
C LYS A 264 11.90 -10.02 15.62
N GLU A 265 10.90 -10.76 15.13
CA GLU A 265 11.10 -12.01 14.38
C GLU A 265 11.96 -11.77 13.13
N TYR A 266 11.70 -10.67 12.41
CA TYR A 266 12.44 -10.26 11.23
C TYR A 266 13.93 -10.00 11.55
N GLU A 267 14.22 -9.25 12.60
CA GLU A 267 15.59 -8.93 13.04
C GLU A 267 16.37 -10.16 13.51
N ILE A 268 15.72 -11.06 14.24
CA ILE A 268 16.33 -12.31 14.71
C ILE A 268 16.63 -13.24 13.54
N THR A 269 15.71 -13.36 12.59
CA THR A 269 15.83 -14.31 11.47
C THR A 269 16.80 -13.83 10.40
N LEU A 270 16.89 -12.51 10.20
CA LEU A 270 17.70 -11.89 9.15
C LEU A 270 18.70 -10.90 9.76
N PRO A 271 19.69 -11.40 10.55
CA PRO A 271 20.64 -10.53 11.24
C PRO A 271 21.53 -9.77 10.26
N GLY A 272 21.78 -8.49 10.55
CA GLY A 272 22.70 -7.64 9.79
C GLY A 272 22.09 -6.33 9.27
N THR A 273 22.93 -5.50 8.66
CA THR A 273 22.61 -4.09 8.31
C THR A 273 21.73 -3.91 7.07
N THR A 274 21.34 -4.99 6.39
CA THR A 274 20.58 -4.94 5.13
C THR A 274 19.07 -5.14 5.29
N GLY A 275 18.60 -5.47 6.50
CA GLY A 275 17.21 -5.79 6.80
C GLY A 275 16.42 -4.61 7.38
N ARG A 276 16.16 -3.58 6.57
CA ARG A 276 15.18 -2.54 6.94
C ARG A 276 13.78 -2.98 6.58
N ILE A 277 12.85 -2.79 7.49
CA ILE A 277 11.41 -2.96 7.30
C ILE A 277 10.68 -1.85 8.06
N GLY A 278 9.54 -1.44 7.51
CA GLY A 278 8.54 -0.67 8.20
C GLY A 278 7.17 -1.11 7.77
N THR A 279 6.25 -0.99 8.71
CA THR A 279 4.94 -1.61 8.64
C THR A 279 3.92 -0.64 9.22
N ILE A 280 2.86 -0.42 8.46
CA ILE A 280 1.63 0.16 8.98
C ILE A 280 0.58 -0.93 9.08
N ALA A 281 -0.25 -0.87 10.13
CA ALA A 281 -1.36 -1.78 10.30
C ALA A 281 -2.54 -1.10 10.99
N ILE A 282 -3.75 -1.60 10.70
CA ILE A 282 -4.99 -1.30 11.42
C ILE A 282 -5.69 -2.62 11.72
N ASP A 283 -6.10 -2.84 12.96
CA ASP A 283 -6.96 -3.98 13.32
C ASP A 283 -8.44 -3.61 13.35
N LYS A 284 -9.28 -4.65 13.45
CA LYS A 284 -10.75 -4.52 13.47
C LYS A 284 -11.28 -3.67 14.62
N ASP A 285 -10.51 -3.43 15.67
CA ASP A 285 -10.93 -2.63 16.82
C ASP A 285 -10.47 -1.18 16.69
N GLY A 286 -9.83 -0.82 15.57
CA GLY A 286 -9.33 0.52 15.28
C GLY A 286 -7.97 0.82 15.89
N ASN A 287 -7.31 -0.18 16.50
CA ASN A 287 -5.92 0.03 16.92
C ASN A 287 -5.04 0.07 15.67
N TRP A 288 -4.10 0.99 15.67
CA TRP A 288 -3.22 1.22 14.54
C TRP A 288 -1.77 1.30 15.01
N THR A 289 -0.85 1.10 14.08
CA THR A 289 0.58 1.28 14.33
C THR A 289 1.30 1.68 13.06
N ALA A 290 2.38 2.44 13.23
CA ALA A 290 3.41 2.68 12.24
C ALA A 290 4.75 2.42 12.92
N ASN A 291 5.33 1.23 12.71
CA ASN A 291 6.59 0.84 13.34
C ASN A 291 7.59 0.35 12.29
N PHE A 292 8.87 0.53 12.58
CA PHE A 292 9.97 0.29 11.65
C PHE A 292 11.30 0.14 12.40
N ASN A 293 12.22 -0.63 11.82
CA ASN A 293 13.60 -0.76 12.33
C ASN A 293 14.63 0.02 11.50
N GLY A 294 14.16 0.82 10.54
CA GLY A 294 14.97 1.76 9.78
C GLY A 294 15.25 3.06 10.54
N ALA A 295 16.02 3.96 9.92
CA ALA A 295 16.32 5.27 10.50
C ALA A 295 15.09 6.20 10.49
N ALA A 296 14.23 6.07 9.49
CA ALA A 296 13.02 6.85 9.34
C ALA A 296 11.96 6.08 8.54
N MET A 297 10.69 6.36 8.81
CA MET A 297 9.56 6.02 7.95
C MET A 297 8.59 7.17 7.99
N THR A 298 8.31 7.79 6.85
CA THR A 298 7.26 8.83 6.82
C THR A 298 5.89 8.16 6.80
N TRP A 299 5.04 8.52 7.75
CA TRP A 299 3.67 8.01 7.86
C TRP A 299 2.72 9.13 8.28
N ALA A 300 1.45 8.96 7.93
CA ALA A 300 0.37 9.81 8.43
C ALA A 300 -0.88 8.96 8.66
N ILE A 301 -1.67 9.33 9.66
CA ILE A 301 -2.94 8.69 10.01
C ILE A 301 -4.02 9.74 10.21
N LYS A 302 -5.22 9.41 9.78
CA LYS A 302 -6.42 10.20 10.06
C LYS A 302 -7.58 9.30 10.47
N SER A 303 -8.27 9.72 11.52
CA SER A 303 -9.55 9.21 11.99
C SER A 303 -10.48 10.37 12.33
N SER A 304 -11.69 10.06 12.80
CA SER A 304 -12.64 11.05 13.30
C SER A 304 -12.15 11.84 14.52
N GLU A 305 -11.16 11.30 15.25
CA GLU A 305 -10.66 11.87 16.51
C GLU A 305 -9.24 12.43 16.39
N HIS A 306 -8.50 11.98 15.37
CA HIS A 306 -7.04 12.10 15.35
C HIS A 306 -6.53 12.36 13.94
N ALA A 307 -5.59 13.29 13.82
CA ALA A 307 -4.77 13.48 12.63
C ALA A 307 -3.31 13.60 13.09
N TYR A 308 -2.51 12.58 12.78
CA TYR A 308 -1.10 12.52 13.20
C TYR A 308 -0.17 12.16 12.06
N TYR A 309 1.05 12.67 12.10
CA TYR A 309 2.13 12.26 11.21
C TYR A 309 3.44 12.07 11.98
N GLY A 310 4.36 11.32 11.39
CA GLY A 310 5.69 11.06 11.94
C GLY A 310 6.67 10.63 10.87
N GLN A 311 7.96 10.78 11.17
CA GLN A 311 9.06 10.39 10.28
C GLN A 311 10.16 9.62 11.04
N GLN A 312 10.39 9.96 12.32
CA GLN A 312 11.39 9.34 13.18
C GLN A 312 10.77 8.36 14.19
N PRO A 313 11.55 7.42 14.76
CA PRO A 313 11.04 6.50 15.77
C PRO A 313 10.38 7.24 16.94
N GLY A 314 9.15 6.84 17.28
CA GLY A 314 8.37 7.43 18.37
C GLY A 314 7.82 8.85 18.10
N GLU A 315 8.08 9.43 16.92
CA GLU A 315 7.56 10.75 16.57
C GLU A 315 6.07 10.68 16.26
N LYS A 316 5.28 11.55 16.90
CA LYS A 316 3.85 11.71 16.67
C LYS A 316 3.48 13.18 16.78
N LYS A 317 3.15 13.81 15.66
CA LYS A 317 2.82 15.25 15.55
C LYS A 317 1.42 15.43 15.00
N GLU A 318 0.68 16.40 15.53
CA GLU A 318 -0.65 16.78 15.02
C GLU A 318 -0.56 17.63 13.75
N PHE A 319 -1.59 17.55 12.90
CA PHE A 319 -1.74 18.38 11.71
C PHE A 319 -3.22 18.62 11.34
#